data_AF-A0A1S3RCP5-F1
#
_entry.id   AF-A0A1S3RCP5-F1
#
_cell.length_a   1.000
_cell.length_b   1.000
_cell.length_c   1.000
_cell.angle_alpha   90.00
_cell.angle_beta   90.00
_cell.angle_gamma   90.00
#
_symmetry.space_group_name_H-M   'P 1'
#
loop_
_entity.id
_entity.type
_entity.pdbx_description
1 polymer ?
#
loop_
_entity_poly.entity_id
_entity_poly.type
_entity_poly.pdbx_seq_one_letter_code
_entity_poly.pdbx_strand_id
1 'polypeptide(L)'
;MARERSEMTQEQYILAAQPNTLSQRAHQGAQAYPVGIYGWRKRCLYFFILLLLVTMIVNLALTIWILKVMNFTVDGMGNLRVTKEGIRLEGVSEFLLPLYVKEIESRTDNPLILQSDRNVTVNARNNLGQLTGQLTVEEMDFKP
;
A
#
# COMPACT_ATOMS: atom_id res chain seq x y z
N MET A 1 3.36 83.86 54.36
CA MET A 1 3.64 82.58 55.08
C MET A 1 2.45 81.61 55.02
N ALA A 2 1.69 81.65 53.92
CA ALA A 2 1.05 80.47 53.36
C ALA A 2 2.13 79.72 52.56
N ARG A 3 2.45 78.48 52.92
CA ARG A 3 2.95 77.48 51.96
C ARG A 3 3.10 76.04 52.47
N GLU A 4 2.99 75.75 53.77
CA GLU A 4 3.45 74.42 54.24
C GLU A 4 2.38 73.55 54.93
N ARG A 5 1.10 73.92 54.89
CA ARG A 5 -0.01 73.09 55.43
C ARG A 5 -0.99 72.55 54.38
N SER A 6 -0.72 72.79 53.10
CA SER A 6 -1.47 72.24 51.97
C SER A 6 -0.83 70.96 51.42
N GLU A 7 0.40 70.64 51.84
CA GLU A 7 1.19 69.56 51.25
C GLU A 7 0.95 68.20 51.93
N MET A 8 0.60 68.20 53.23
CA MET A 8 0.40 66.95 53.99
C MET A 8 -0.97 66.28 53.77
N THR A 9 -1.90 66.95 53.08
CA THR A 9 -3.18 66.35 52.64
C THR A 9 -3.31 66.32 51.12
N GLN A 10 -2.25 66.58 50.36
CA GLN A 10 -2.25 66.40 48.91
C GLN A 10 -1.52 65.11 48.55
N GLU A 11 -0.39 64.83 49.19
CA GLU A 11 0.47 63.64 48.97
C GLU A 11 -0.26 62.30 49.23
N GLN A 12 -1.23 62.28 50.15
CA GLN A 12 -1.96 61.07 50.53
C GLN A 12 -3.19 60.79 49.64
N TYR A 13 -3.60 61.75 48.81
CA TYR A 13 -4.69 61.60 47.84
C TYR A 13 -4.18 61.15 46.46
N ILE A 14 -2.89 61.37 46.16
CA ILE A 14 -2.26 60.92 44.91
C ILE A 14 -1.76 59.46 44.97
N LEU A 15 -1.69 58.87 46.17
CA LEU A 15 -1.34 57.44 46.34
C LEU A 15 -2.59 56.52 46.43
N ALA A 16 -3.78 57.10 46.58
CA ALA A 16 -5.06 56.38 46.63
C ALA A 16 -5.86 56.47 45.31
N ALA A 17 -5.36 57.22 44.33
CA ALA A 17 -5.95 57.34 43.01
C ALA A 17 -5.09 56.60 41.99
N GLN A 18 -5.57 55.42 41.58
CA GLN A 18 -5.48 54.82 40.24
C GLN A 18 -5.06 53.32 40.26
N PRO A 19 -5.78 52.48 39.49
CA PRO A 19 -6.15 51.12 39.88
C PRO A 19 -5.30 50.01 39.25
N ASN A 20 -5.54 48.80 39.77
CA ASN A 20 -5.36 47.51 39.10
C ASN A 20 -3.93 47.06 38.76
N THR A 21 -3.46 46.16 39.62
CA THR A 21 -2.37 45.19 39.47
C THR A 21 -2.57 44.14 38.37
N LEU A 22 -3.29 44.42 37.28
CA LEU A 22 -3.62 43.39 36.27
C LEU A 22 -3.30 43.73 34.81
N SER A 23 -2.80 44.92 34.47
CA SER A 23 -2.72 45.30 33.04
C SER A 23 -1.36 45.76 32.52
N GLN A 24 -0.32 45.82 33.37
CA GLN A 24 0.97 46.38 32.94
C GLN A 24 2.18 45.54 33.37
N ARG A 25 2.16 44.26 32.99
CA ARG A 25 3.38 43.48 32.73
C ARG A 25 3.35 42.79 31.37
N ALA A 26 2.45 43.20 30.49
CA ALA A 26 2.70 43.10 29.06
C ALA A 26 3.77 44.16 28.74
N HIS A 27 4.92 43.71 28.23
CA HIS A 27 6.05 44.53 27.81
C HIS A 27 6.90 45.10 28.96
N GLN A 28 7.89 44.33 29.40
CA GLN A 28 9.30 44.55 29.04
C GLN A 28 10.18 43.68 29.93
N GLY A 29 10.78 42.67 29.30
CA GLY A 29 11.63 41.70 29.96
C GLY A 29 12.27 40.85 28.89
N ALA A 30 13.28 41.44 28.25
CA ALA A 30 14.10 40.86 27.22
C ALA A 30 14.48 39.41 27.55
N GLN A 31 13.83 38.47 26.88
CA GLN A 31 14.46 37.25 26.43
C GLN A 31 14.08 37.10 24.98
N ALA A 32 14.84 37.80 24.14
CA ALA A 32 14.95 37.50 22.73
C ALA A 32 15.52 36.08 22.61
N TYR A 33 14.66 35.08 22.81
CA TYR A 33 14.89 33.76 22.26
C TYR A 33 15.11 34.00 20.76
N PRO A 34 16.26 33.63 20.18
CA PRO A 34 16.51 33.88 18.78
C PRO A 34 15.59 32.95 17.98
N VAL A 35 14.39 33.44 17.67
CA VAL A 35 13.39 32.77 16.82
C VAL A 35 13.84 32.73 15.34
N GLY A 36 15.13 32.95 15.07
CA GLY A 36 15.72 32.99 13.74
C GLY A 36 16.51 31.72 13.35
N ILE A 37 17.17 31.04 14.30
CA ILE A 37 18.09 29.93 13.98
C ILE A 37 17.36 28.58 13.88
N TYR A 38 16.22 28.42 14.57
CA TYR A 38 15.37 27.23 14.45
C TYR A 38 14.43 27.26 13.22
N GLY A 39 14.43 28.33 12.42
CA GLY A 39 13.55 28.50 11.25
C GLY A 39 14.01 27.72 10.02
N TRP A 40 15.32 27.67 9.75
CA TRP A 40 15.89 27.00 8.57
C TRP A 40 15.92 25.48 8.70
N ARG A 41 16.22 24.96 9.90
CA ARG A 41 16.20 23.52 10.21
C ARG A 41 14.78 22.95 10.18
N LYS A 42 13.78 23.68 10.70
CA LYS A 42 12.37 23.29 10.60
C LYS A 42 11.88 23.24 9.16
N ARG A 43 12.24 24.22 8.33
CA ARG A 43 11.92 24.22 6.88
C ARG A 43 12.59 23.06 6.14
N CYS A 44 13.84 22.73 6.48
CA CYS A 44 14.53 21.55 5.94
C CYS A 44 13.82 20.24 6.34
N LEU A 45 13.39 20.13 7.60
CA LEU A 45 12.59 18.99 8.06
C LEU A 45 11.23 18.93 7.36
N TYR A 46 10.53 20.04 7.15
CA TYR A 46 9.28 20.04 6.38
C TYR A 46 9.48 19.64 4.92
N PHE A 47 10.56 20.12 4.28
CA PHE A 47 10.91 19.72 2.93
C PHE A 47 11.27 18.23 2.86
N PHE A 48 12.05 17.72 3.81
CA PHE A 48 12.40 16.32 3.90
C PHE A 48 11.19 15.42 4.17
N ILE A 49 10.31 15.81 5.09
CA ILE A 49 9.05 15.12 5.36
C ILE A 49 8.14 15.16 4.13
N LEU A 50 8.10 16.28 3.40
CA LEU A 50 7.33 16.41 2.16
C LEU A 50 7.91 15.52 1.06
N LEU A 51 9.23 15.46 0.89
CA LEU A 51 9.89 14.53 -0.04
C LEU A 51 9.61 13.07 0.35
N LEU A 52 9.69 12.73 1.63
CA LEU A 52 9.36 11.39 2.12
C LEU A 52 7.89 11.06 1.87
N LEU A 53 6.97 12.01 2.09
CA LEU A 53 5.55 11.84 1.81
C LEU A 53 5.31 11.60 0.31
N VAL A 54 5.92 12.41 -0.55
CA VAL A 54 5.84 12.23 -2.00
C VAL A 54 6.40 10.88 -2.42
N THR A 55 7.57 10.50 -1.89
CA THR A 55 8.19 9.20 -2.18
C THR A 55 7.32 8.05 -1.70
N MET A 56 6.68 8.18 -0.53
CA MET A 56 5.74 7.20 0.00
C MET A 56 4.51 7.07 -0.92
N ILE A 57 3.95 8.19 -1.38
CA ILE A 57 2.83 8.19 -2.33
C ILE A 57 3.23 7.56 -3.67
N VAL A 58 4.41 7.89 -4.20
CA VAL A 58 4.93 7.30 -5.45
C VAL A 58 5.12 5.80 -5.28
N ASN A 59 5.67 5.34 -4.16
CA ASN A 59 5.82 3.91 -3.88
C ASN A 59 4.47 3.20 -3.79
N LEU A 60 3.46 3.84 -3.18
CA LEU A 60 2.10 3.29 -3.15
C LEU A 60 1.47 3.25 -4.55
N ALA A 61 1.63 4.31 -5.33
CA ALA A 61 1.14 4.38 -6.71
C ALA A 61 1.83 3.35 -7.60
N LEU A 62 3.14 3.15 -7.45
CA LEU A 62 3.91 2.13 -8.16
C LEU A 62 3.46 0.72 -7.75
N THR A 63 3.18 0.50 -6.46
CA THR A 63 2.62 -0.76 -5.97
C THR A 63 1.24 -1.03 -6.58
N ILE A 64 0.35 -0.05 -6.61
CA ILE A 64 -0.96 -0.19 -7.27
C ILE A 64 -0.79 -0.39 -8.79
N TRP A 65 0.17 0.28 -9.41
CA TRP A 65 0.45 0.16 -10.83
C TRP A 65 0.96 -1.23 -11.21
N ILE A 66 1.92 -1.80 -10.47
CA ILE A 66 2.37 -3.17 -10.72
C ILE A 66 1.24 -4.18 -10.50
N LEU A 67 0.41 -4.00 -9.46
CA LEU A 67 -0.76 -4.85 -9.23
C LEU A 67 -1.73 -4.79 -10.42
N LYS A 68 -2.01 -3.58 -10.92
CA LYS A 68 -2.89 -3.39 -12.08
C LYS A 68 -2.27 -3.96 -13.37
N VAL A 69 -0.99 -3.71 -13.64
CA VAL A 69 -0.26 -4.20 -14.82
C VAL A 69 -0.20 -5.72 -14.84
N MET A 70 0.04 -6.34 -13.68
CA MET A 70 0.03 -7.78 -13.53
C MET A 70 -1.38 -8.39 -13.56
N ASN A 71 -2.43 -7.59 -13.82
CA ASN A 71 -3.84 -7.99 -13.79
C ASN A 71 -4.23 -8.73 -12.49
N PHE A 72 -3.68 -8.30 -11.34
CA PHE A 72 -4.14 -8.74 -10.03
C PHE A 72 -5.46 -8.03 -9.72
N THR A 73 -6.57 -8.71 -9.98
CA THR A 73 -7.89 -8.31 -9.51
C THR A 73 -8.15 -8.99 -8.17
N VAL A 74 -9.06 -8.44 -7.36
CA VAL A 74 -9.48 -9.06 -6.07
C VAL A 74 -9.96 -10.50 -6.26
N ASP A 75 -10.43 -10.82 -7.48
CA ASP A 75 -10.91 -12.13 -7.89
C ASP A 75 -9.82 -13.09 -8.39
N GLY A 76 -8.57 -12.66 -8.62
CA GLY A 76 -7.55 -13.52 -9.24
C GLY A 76 -6.27 -12.86 -9.80
N MET A 77 -5.38 -13.70 -10.33
CA MET A 77 -4.15 -13.34 -11.06
C MET A 77 -4.31 -13.71 -12.55
N GLY A 78 -4.45 -12.71 -13.44
CA GLY A 78 -4.60 -12.97 -14.89
C GLY A 78 -5.83 -13.85 -15.21
N ASN A 79 -5.64 -14.93 -15.97
CA ASN A 79 -6.69 -15.91 -16.29
C ASN A 79 -7.06 -16.79 -15.07
N LEU A 80 -6.28 -16.77 -14.00
CA LEU A 80 -6.52 -17.57 -12.80
C LEU A 80 -7.41 -16.80 -11.82
N ARG A 81 -8.63 -17.29 -11.59
CA ARG A 81 -9.58 -16.73 -10.61
C ARG A 81 -9.65 -17.62 -9.37
N VAL A 82 -9.54 -17.01 -8.20
CA VAL A 82 -9.66 -17.70 -6.92
C VAL A 82 -11.08 -17.49 -6.42
N THR A 83 -11.88 -18.55 -6.44
CA THR A 83 -13.26 -18.56 -5.96
C THR A 83 -13.35 -19.28 -4.63
N LYS A 84 -14.48 -19.17 -3.93
CA LYS A 84 -14.70 -19.91 -2.67
C LYS A 84 -14.70 -21.43 -2.86
N GLU A 85 -15.00 -21.88 -4.07
CA GLU A 85 -15.10 -23.30 -4.46
C GLU A 85 -13.75 -23.89 -4.88
N GLY A 86 -12.77 -23.04 -5.19
CA GLY A 86 -11.44 -23.45 -5.61
C GLY A 86 -10.82 -22.49 -6.63
N ILE A 87 -9.91 -23.04 -7.43
CA ILE A 87 -9.16 -22.29 -8.43
C ILE A 87 -9.80 -22.51 -9.80
N ARG A 88 -10.20 -21.42 -10.47
CA ARG A 88 -10.83 -21.45 -11.79
C ARG A 88 -9.95 -20.72 -12.78
N LEU A 89 -9.47 -21.43 -13.79
CA LEU A 89 -8.65 -20.86 -14.85
C LEU A 89 -9.56 -20.55 -16.07
N GLU A 90 -9.73 -19.28 -16.38
CA GLU A 90 -10.51 -18.78 -17.52
C GLU A 90 -9.58 -18.32 -18.64
N GLY A 91 -9.32 -19.18 -19.62
CA GLY A 91 -8.54 -18.85 -20.82
C GLY A 91 -7.38 -19.79 -21.09
N VAL A 92 -6.42 -19.34 -21.90
CA VAL A 92 -5.19 -20.09 -22.20
C VAL A 92 -4.24 -19.95 -21.02
N SER A 93 -3.70 -21.08 -20.55
CA SER A 93 -2.68 -21.10 -19.50
C SER A 93 -1.65 -22.17 -19.81
N GLU A 94 -0.42 -21.86 -19.43
CA GLU A 94 0.70 -22.78 -19.52
C GLU A 94 1.05 -23.26 -18.11
N PHE A 95 1.44 -24.52 -18.02
CA PHE A 95 1.89 -25.12 -16.76
C PHE A 95 3.37 -25.48 -16.90
N LEU A 96 4.19 -24.95 -16.00
CA LEU A 96 5.63 -25.23 -15.96
C LEU A 96 5.94 -26.67 -15.52
N LEU A 97 4.98 -27.31 -14.83
CA LEU A 97 5.13 -28.60 -14.17
C LEU A 97 3.92 -29.50 -14.45
N PRO A 98 4.06 -30.83 -14.34
CA PRO A 98 2.94 -31.75 -14.50
C PRO A 98 1.81 -31.47 -13.51
N LEU A 99 0.57 -31.50 -14.01
CA LEU A 99 -0.62 -31.41 -13.18
C LEU A 99 -1.11 -32.80 -12.78
N TYR A 100 -1.37 -32.96 -11.49
CA TYR A 100 -2.00 -34.15 -10.94
C TYR A 100 -3.43 -33.81 -10.54
N VAL A 101 -4.37 -34.46 -11.21
CA VAL A 101 -5.80 -34.24 -11.01
C VAL A 101 -6.50 -35.57 -10.86
N LYS A 102 -7.55 -35.59 -10.05
CA LYS A 102 -8.36 -36.79 -9.83
C LYS A 102 -9.30 -37.06 -11.01
N GLU A 103 -9.84 -35.98 -11.58
CA GLU A 103 -10.86 -36.04 -12.60
C GLU A 103 -10.67 -34.88 -13.59
N ILE A 104 -10.89 -35.16 -14.86
CA ILE A 104 -10.84 -34.18 -15.95
C ILE A 104 -12.17 -34.29 -16.67
N GLU A 105 -12.93 -33.21 -16.69
CA GLU A 105 -14.24 -33.13 -17.34
C GLU A 105 -14.24 -31.96 -18.34
N SER A 106 -14.89 -32.15 -19.49
CA SER A 106 -15.19 -31.05 -20.39
C SER A 106 -16.44 -30.29 -19.92
N ARG A 107 -16.65 -29.08 -20.45
CA ARG A 107 -17.90 -28.35 -20.19
C ARG A 107 -19.08 -29.12 -20.79
N THR A 108 -20.27 -28.95 -20.21
CA THR A 108 -21.52 -29.53 -20.72
C THR A 108 -21.65 -29.28 -22.23
N ASP A 109 -21.99 -30.35 -22.96
CA ASP A 109 -22.12 -30.37 -24.43
C ASP A 109 -20.86 -30.02 -25.23
N ASN A 110 -19.66 -30.06 -24.62
CA ASN A 110 -18.39 -29.84 -25.32
C ASN A 110 -17.48 -31.07 -25.21
N PRO A 111 -16.72 -31.42 -26.26
CA PRO A 111 -15.75 -32.51 -26.18
C PRO A 111 -14.52 -32.11 -25.35
N LEU A 112 -13.89 -33.09 -24.70
CA LEU A 112 -12.56 -32.93 -24.12
C LEU A 112 -11.52 -33.10 -25.23
N ILE A 113 -10.80 -32.02 -25.55
CA ILE A 113 -9.79 -32.01 -26.62
C ILE A 113 -8.40 -31.98 -25.99
N LEU A 114 -7.56 -32.95 -26.33
CA LEU A 114 -6.13 -32.94 -26.03
C LEU A 114 -5.37 -32.84 -27.35
N GLN A 115 -4.53 -31.82 -27.49
CA GLN A 115 -3.70 -31.58 -28.66
C GLN A 115 -2.23 -31.55 -28.24
N SER A 116 -1.38 -32.20 -29.02
CA SER A 116 0.07 -32.16 -28.86
C SER A 116 0.71 -32.08 -30.25
N ASP A 117 1.84 -31.39 -30.30
CA ASP A 117 2.80 -31.36 -31.41
C ASP A 117 3.66 -32.64 -31.48
N ARG A 118 3.49 -33.55 -30.52
CA ARG A 118 4.28 -34.78 -30.36
C ARG A 118 3.37 -35.96 -30.02
N ASN A 119 4.01 -37.09 -29.75
CA ASN A 119 3.33 -38.32 -29.33
C ASN A 119 2.54 -38.10 -28.04
N VAL A 120 1.29 -38.56 -28.04
CA VAL A 120 0.41 -38.54 -26.87
C VAL A 120 0.33 -39.95 -26.31
N THR A 121 0.65 -40.12 -25.03
CA THR A 121 0.55 -41.42 -24.34
C THR A 121 -0.39 -41.33 -23.15
N VAL A 122 -1.43 -42.17 -23.14
CA VAL A 122 -2.34 -42.37 -22.02
C VAL A 122 -1.99 -43.67 -21.32
N ASN A 123 -1.65 -43.61 -20.04
CA ASN A 123 -1.25 -44.75 -19.23
C ASN A 123 -2.31 -45.05 -18.17
N ALA A 124 -2.88 -46.25 -18.19
CA ALA A 124 -3.69 -46.78 -17.09
C ALA A 124 -2.76 -47.46 -16.07
N ARG A 125 -2.93 -47.12 -14.79
CA ARG A 125 -2.13 -47.68 -13.69
C ARG A 125 -3.04 -48.22 -12.59
N ASN A 126 -2.59 -49.26 -11.89
CA ASN A 126 -3.27 -49.79 -10.71
C ASN A 126 -2.90 -49.01 -9.43
N ASN A 127 -3.50 -49.40 -8.30
CA ASN A 127 -3.27 -48.78 -6.98
C ASN A 127 -1.81 -48.91 -6.48
N LEU A 128 -1.02 -49.84 -7.03
CA LEU A 128 0.40 -50.03 -6.73
C LEU A 128 1.30 -49.17 -7.66
N GLY A 129 0.70 -48.37 -8.55
CA GLY A 129 1.41 -47.54 -9.53
C GLY A 129 1.93 -48.30 -10.75
N GLN A 130 1.61 -49.58 -10.88
CA GLN A 130 2.05 -50.42 -12.00
C GLN A 130 1.17 -50.16 -13.24
N LEU A 131 1.81 -50.11 -14.41
CA LEU A 131 1.13 -49.93 -15.69
C LEU A 131 0.26 -51.15 -16.01
N THR A 132 -1.03 -50.94 -16.24
CA THR A 132 -1.99 -51.98 -16.64
C THR A 132 -2.42 -51.87 -18.10
N GLY A 133 -2.29 -50.69 -18.69
CA GLY A 133 -2.61 -50.45 -20.10
C GLY A 133 -1.99 -49.15 -20.60
N GLN A 134 -1.73 -49.09 -21.89
CA GLN A 134 -1.17 -47.92 -22.55
C GLN A 134 -1.82 -47.72 -23.91
N LEU A 135 -2.20 -46.49 -24.21
CA LEU A 135 -2.63 -46.05 -25.53
C LEU A 135 -1.66 -44.95 -25.97
N THR A 136 -1.06 -45.10 -27.14
CA THR A 136 -0.14 -44.11 -27.69
C THR A 136 -0.60 -43.70 -29.08
N VAL A 137 -0.66 -42.40 -29.33
CA VAL A 137 -0.86 -41.80 -30.65
C VAL A 137 0.46 -41.18 -31.05
N GLU A 138 1.04 -41.62 -32.16
CA GLU A 138 2.33 -41.15 -32.67
C GLU A 138 2.17 -40.62 -34.08
N GLU A 139 2.97 -39.61 -34.42
CA GLU A 139 3.09 -39.18 -35.80
C GLU A 139 3.85 -40.25 -36.58
N MET A 140 3.20 -40.81 -37.60
CA MET A 140 3.88 -41.70 -38.54
C MET A 140 4.63 -40.83 -39.54
N ASP A 141 5.94 -40.66 -39.33
CA ASP A 141 6.85 -40.13 -40.34
C ASP A 141 6.88 -41.09 -41.54
N PHE A 142 5.99 -40.86 -42.50
CA PHE A 142 6.04 -41.57 -43.78
C PHE A 142 7.24 -41.04 -44.56
N LYS A 143 8.36 -41.74 -44.44
CA LYS A 143 9.52 -41.50 -45.30
C LYS A 143 9.27 -42.18 -46.66
N PRO A 144 9.25 -41.41 -47.77
CA PRO A 144 9.02 -41.95 -49.11
C PRO A 144 10.16 -42.86 -49.59
#